data_AF-A0A965RCI3-F1
#
_entry.id   AF-A0A965RCI3-F1
#
_cell.length_a   1.000
_cell.length_b   1.000
_cell.length_c   1.000
_cell.angle_alpha   90.00
_cell.angle_beta   90.00
_cell.angle_gamma   90.00
#
_symmetry.space_group_name_H-M   'P 1'
#
loop_
_entity.id
_entity.type
_entity.pdbx_description
1 polymer ?
#
loop_
_entity_poly.entity_id
_entity_poly.type
_entity_poly.pdbx_seq_one_letter_code
_entity_poly.pdbx_strand_id
1 'polypeptide(L)' 'MATQTIIVTGSTQGLGFGYAREFVRRGHHVVVSGRDDHGHSVSARFPIR' A
#
# COMPACT_ATOMS: atom_id res chain seq x y z
N MET A 1 7.83 16.30 6.35
CA MET A 1 8.24 14.95 6.80
C MET A 1 9.17 14.37 5.74
N ALA A 2 10.14 13.54 6.11
CA ALA A 2 11.02 12.88 5.15
C ALA A 2 10.27 11.79 4.37
N THR A 3 10.67 11.57 3.11
CA THR A 3 10.19 10.44 2.31
C THR A 3 10.64 9.11 2.94
N GLN A 4 9.73 8.14 3.01
CA GLN A 4 10.00 6.81 3.54
C GLN A 4 9.50 5.74 2.56
N THR A 5 10.01 4.52 2.72
CA THR A 5 9.45 3.32 2.10
C THR A 5 8.56 2.62 3.11
N ILE A 6 7.30 2.40 2.76
CA ILE A 6 6.28 1.85 3.64
C ILE A 6 5.71 0.57 3.03
N ILE A 7 5.60 -0.49 3.82
CA ILE A 7 4.97 -1.75 3.44
C ILE A 7 3.64 -1.86 4.17
N VAL A 8 2.54 -2.04 3.43
CA VAL A 8 1.21 -2.21 4.00
C VAL A 8 0.66 -3.59 3.63
N THR A 9 0.50 -4.44 4.64
CA THR A 9 -0.13 -5.77 4.50
C THR A 9 -1.64 -5.67 4.70
N GLY A 10 -2.41 -6.66 4.20
CA GLY A 10 -3.88 -6.62 4.29
C GLY A 10 -4.48 -5.40 3.59
N SER A 11 -3.84 -4.97 2.49
CA SER A 11 -4.08 -3.66 1.86
C SER A 11 -4.99 -3.70 0.64
N THR A 12 -5.61 -4.84 0.35
CA THR A 12 -6.60 -4.97 -0.74
C THR A 12 -7.95 -4.36 -0.38
N GLN A 13 -8.23 -4.13 0.90
CA GLN A 13 -9.47 -3.51 1.38
C GLN A 13 -9.30 -2.91 2.79
N GLY A 14 -10.35 -2.26 3.30
CA GLY A 14 -10.44 -1.78 4.68
C GLY A 14 -9.34 -0.79 5.07
N LEU A 15 -8.86 -0.90 6.31
CA LEU A 15 -7.86 0.01 6.88
C LEU A 15 -6.52 -0.04 6.13
N GLY A 16 -6.07 -1.23 5.72
CA GLY A 16 -4.82 -1.38 4.98
C GLY A 16 -4.84 -0.61 3.65
N PHE A 17 -5.96 -0.66 2.93
CA PHE A 17 -6.14 0.15 1.72
C PHE A 17 -6.13 1.65 2.03
N GLY A 18 -6.86 2.07 3.07
CA GLY A 18 -6.91 3.46 3.51
C GLY A 18 -5.54 4.02 3.89
N TYR A 19 -4.75 3.27 4.66
CA TYR A 19 -3.39 3.64 5.05
C TYR A 19 -2.46 3.74 3.84
N ALA A 20 -2.48 2.75 2.95
CA ALA A 20 -1.66 2.79 1.73
C ALA A 20 -1.96 4.03 0.88
N ARG A 21 -3.24 4.36 0.68
CA ARG A 21 -3.67 5.55 -0.06
C ARG A 21 -3.19 6.84 0.59
N GLU A 22 -3.29 6.95 1.90
CA GLU A 22 -2.85 8.14 2.63
C GLU A 22 -1.33 8.30 2.60
N PHE A 23 -0.56 7.21 2.70
CA PHE A 23 0.90 7.26 2.62
C PHE A 23 1.40 7.65 1.22
N VAL A 24 0.74 7.17 0.15
CA VAL A 24 1.02 7.65 -1.21
C VAL A 24 0.73 9.15 -1.31
N ARG A 25 -0.42 9.62 -0.79
CA ARG A 25 -0.80 11.04 -0.82
C ARG A 25 0.19 11.94 -0.07
N ARG A 26 0.83 11.42 0.98
CA ARG A 26 1.87 12.12 1.75
C ARG A 26 3.25 12.13 1.11
N GLY A 27 3.42 11.50 -0.06
CA GLY A 27 4.68 11.48 -0.79
C GLY A 27 5.66 10.42 -0.28
N HIS A 28 5.16 9.24 0.10
CA HIS A 28 6.00 8.09 0.43
C HIS A 28 6.01 7.06 -0.69
N HIS A 29 7.08 6.27 -0.77
CA HIS A 29 7.09 5.06 -1.60
C HIS A 29 6.30 3.98 -0.87
N VAL A 30 5.25 3.45 -1.47
CA VAL A 30 4.36 2.48 -0.81
C VAL A 30 4.40 1.16 -1.55
N VAL A 31 4.61 0.07 -0.82
CA VAL A 31 4.42 -1.30 -1.29
C VAL A 31 3.18 -1.87 -0.58
N VAL A 32 2.27 -2.44 -1.35
CA VAL A 32 1.06 -3.08 -0.84
C VAL A 32 1.14 -4.59 -1.06
N SER A 33 0.65 -5.37 -0.10
CA SER A 33 0.52 -6.83 -0.19
C SER A 33 -0.78 -7.29 0.47
N GLY A 34 -1.47 -8.21 -0.18
CA GLY A 34 -2.72 -8.78 0.32
C GLY A 34 -3.19 -9.96 -0.53
N ARG A 35 -4.48 -10.25 -0.46
CA ARG A 35 -5.11 -11.30 -1.27
C ARG A 35 -6.26 -10.70 -2.08
N ASP A 36 -6.45 -11.21 -3.29
CA ASP A 36 -7.65 -10.95 -4.07
C ASP A 36 -8.85 -11.75 -3.51
N ASP A 37 -10.02 -11.59 -4.15
CA ASP A 37 -11.26 -12.27 -3.74
C ASP A 37 -11.19 -13.80 -3.90
N HIS A 38 -10.21 -14.32 -4.64
CA HIS A 38 -9.96 -15.74 -4.84
C HIS A 38 -8.91 -16.28 -3.84
N GLY A 39 -8.40 -15.43 -2.95
CA GLY A 39 -7.38 -15.79 -1.97
C GLY A 39 -5.96 -15.82 -2.53
N HIS A 40 -5.73 -15.44 -3.78
CA HIS A 40 -4.40 -15.37 -4.37
C HIS A 40 -3.62 -14.19 -3.80
N SER A 41 -2.34 -14.43 -3.50
CA SER A 41 -1.44 -13.36 -3.06
C SER A 41 -1.21 -12.35 -4.18
N VAL A 42 -1.40 -11.06 -3.88
CA VAL A 42 -1.16 -9.94 -4.79
C VAL A 42 -0.28 -8.89 -4.13
N SER A 43 0.56 -8.22 -4.92
CA SER A 43 1.38 -7.10 -4.45
C SER A 43 1.57 -6.04 -5.54
N ALA A 44 1.75 -4.79 -5.13
CA ALA A 44 2.04 -3.68 -6.04
C ALA A 44 2.93 -2.63 -5.34
N ARG A 45 3.61 -1.81 -6.15
CA ARG A 45 4.45 -0.70 -5.67
C ARG A 45 4.02 0.62 -6.29
N PHE A 46 3.91 1.65 -5.46
CA PHE A 46 3.58 3.01 -5.83
C PHE A 46 4.77 3.93 -5.52
N PRO A 47 5.51 4.40 -6.54
CA PRO A 47 6.56 5.39 -6.36
C PRO A 47 5.98 6.79 -6.14
N ILE A 48 6.78 7.68 -5.54
CA ILE A 48 6.55 9.13 -5.64
C ILE A 48 6.71 9.57 -7.10
N ARG A 49 5.83 10.47 -7.55
CA ARG A 49 5.95 11.14 -8.85
C ARG A 49 7.07 12.15 -8.82
#